data_AF-A0A9E8LRS0-F1
#
_entry.id   AF-A0A9E8LRS0-F1
#
_cell.length_a   1.000
_cell.length_b   1.000
_cell.length_c   1.000
_cell.angle_alpha   90.00
_cell.angle_beta   90.00
_cell.angle_gamma   90.00
#
_symmetry.space_group_name_H-M   'P 1'
#
loop_
_entity.id
_entity.type
_entity.pdbx_description
1 polymer ?
#
loop_
_entity_poly.entity_id
_entity_poly.type
_entity_poly.pdbx_seq_one_letter_code
_entity_poly.pdbx_strand_id
1 'polypeptide(L)'
;GYNPKSVPFVPISGFNGDNMLEKSDKCPWYKGWEKETKLGKTTGVTLLDAIDAIEPPVRPSDKPLRLPLQDVYKIGGIGTVPVGRVETGVIKAGMVVTFAPANVTTEVKSVEMHHEQLTEGVPGDNVGFNVKNVSVKEIRRGNVCGDTKNDPPLGAASFHAQVIVLNHPGQVGAGYAPVLDCHTAHIACKFAELVEKIDRRTGKTVEASPKFVKSGDAAIVKMVPSKPMCVESFTT
;
A
#
# COMPACT_ATOMS: atom_id res chain seq x y z
N GLY A 1 15.38 -4.61 7.88
CA GLY A 1 15.13 -4.58 9.32
C GLY A 1 15.12 -3.14 9.79
N TYR A 2 14.54 -2.85 10.95
CA TYR A 2 14.51 -1.49 11.51
C TYR A 2 15.79 -1.21 12.32
N ASN A 3 16.19 0.06 12.40
CA ASN A 3 17.23 0.49 13.32
C ASN A 3 16.63 0.51 14.74
N PRO A 4 17.09 -0.31 15.70
CA PRO A 4 16.50 -0.34 17.05
C PRO A 4 16.55 1.02 17.75
N LYS A 5 17.53 1.87 17.42
CA LYS A 5 17.62 3.22 17.98
C LYS A 5 16.47 4.14 17.56
N SER A 6 15.81 3.86 16.44
CA SER A 6 14.66 4.66 15.99
C SER A 6 13.33 4.15 16.53
N VAL A 7 13.34 3.16 17.43
CA VAL A 7 12.14 2.50 17.95
C VAL A 7 12.04 2.75 19.45
N PRO A 8 10.98 3.43 19.93
CA PRO A 8 10.74 3.57 21.36
C PRO A 8 10.32 2.23 21.98
N PHE A 9 10.90 1.88 23.13
CA PHE A 9 10.53 0.68 23.89
C PHE A 9 9.83 1.09 25.18
N VAL A 10 8.52 0.82 25.27
CA VAL A 10 7.68 1.23 26.40
C VAL A 10 7.20 -0.01 27.17
N PRO A 11 7.59 -0.21 28.44
CA PRO A 11 7.03 -1.28 29.27
C PRO A 11 5.62 -0.88 29.71
N ILE A 12 4.60 -1.62 29.26
CA ILE A 12 3.19 -1.30 29.53
C ILE A 12 2.46 -2.46 30.23
N SER A 13 1.36 -2.16 30.92
CA SER A 13 0.28 -3.11 31.20
C SER A 13 -1.00 -2.61 30.58
N GLY A 14 -1.43 -3.23 29.47
CA GLY A 14 -2.69 -2.86 28.81
C GLY A 14 -3.91 -3.07 29.70
N PHE A 15 -3.87 -4.06 30.61
CA PHE A 15 -4.99 -4.36 31.52
C PHE A 15 -5.12 -3.33 32.65
N ASN A 16 -3.99 -2.92 33.23
CA ASN A 16 -3.97 -2.01 34.39
C ASN A 16 -3.77 -0.53 34.02
N GLY A 17 -3.45 -0.23 32.76
CA GLY A 17 -3.16 1.13 32.29
C GLY A 17 -1.73 1.63 32.55
N ASP A 18 -0.84 0.80 33.11
CA ASP A 18 0.53 1.20 33.47
C ASP A 18 1.30 1.70 32.21
N ASN A 19 1.81 2.93 32.26
CA ASN A 19 2.53 3.62 31.16
C ASN A 19 1.74 3.76 29.85
N MET A 20 0.41 3.61 29.88
CA MET A 20 -0.43 3.81 28.69
C MET A 20 -0.61 5.30 28.39
N LEU A 21 -1.22 6.03 29.33
CA LEU A 21 -1.49 7.48 29.27
C LEU A 21 -0.68 8.25 30.31
N GLU A 22 -0.44 7.62 31.47
CA GLU A 22 0.27 8.20 32.61
C GLU A 22 1.41 7.29 33.03
N LYS A 23 2.43 7.87 33.66
CA LYS A 23 3.57 7.12 34.19
C LYS A 23 3.13 6.19 35.31
N SER A 24 3.58 4.93 35.26
CA SER A 24 3.34 3.95 36.31
C SER A 24 4.29 4.12 37.50
N ASP A 25 3.73 4.13 38.71
CA ASP A 25 4.49 4.08 39.97
C ASP A 25 5.09 2.69 40.26
N LYS A 26 4.62 1.65 39.56
CA LYS A 26 5.11 0.26 39.73
C LYS A 26 6.44 0.01 39.03
N CYS A 27 6.90 0.95 38.20
CA CYS A 27 8.12 0.85 37.42
C CYS A 27 9.15 1.92 37.82
N PRO A 28 9.62 1.98 39.08
CA PRO A 28 10.54 3.04 39.54
C PRO A 28 11.91 3.01 38.82
N TRP A 29 12.27 1.84 38.26
CA TRP A 29 13.47 1.63 37.46
C TRP A 29 13.38 2.26 36.07
N TYR A 30 12.18 2.43 35.52
CA TYR A 30 11.99 2.92 34.16
C TYR A 30 12.07 4.45 34.13
N LYS A 31 12.98 4.98 33.31
CA LYS A 31 13.26 6.43 33.20
C LYS A 31 12.69 7.08 31.94
N GLY A 32 11.97 6.31 31.13
CA GLY A 32 11.46 6.74 29.83
C GLY A 32 12.11 5.99 28.68
N TRP A 33 11.50 6.13 27.51
CA TRP A 33 12.00 5.65 26.24
C TRP A 33 12.73 6.78 25.51
N GLU A 34 13.58 6.37 24.57
CA GLU A 34 14.31 7.28 23.70
C GLU A 34 14.27 6.72 22.28
N LYS A 35 14.18 7.62 21.29
CA LYS A 35 14.38 7.27 19.89
C LYS A 35 15.20 8.32 19.15
N GLU A 36 16.01 7.87 18.22
CA GLU A 36 16.82 8.70 17.32
C GLU A 36 16.31 8.55 15.88
N THR A 37 15.92 9.67 15.27
CA THR A 37 15.53 9.75 13.85
C THR A 37 16.42 10.75 13.12
N LYS A 38 16.13 11.01 11.84
CA LYS A 38 16.83 12.06 11.07
C LYS A 38 16.54 13.46 11.61
N LEU A 39 15.44 13.66 12.34
CA LEU A 39 15.06 14.94 12.93
C LEU A 39 15.71 15.17 14.31
N GLY A 40 16.34 14.15 14.87
CA GLY A 40 17.05 14.23 16.14
C GLY A 40 16.58 13.17 17.14
N LYS A 41 16.85 13.45 18.41
CA LYS A 41 16.54 12.57 19.53
C LYS A 41 15.27 13.03 20.23
N THR A 42 14.33 12.11 20.43
CA THR A 42 13.06 12.35 21.13
C THR A 42 12.95 11.39 22.31
N THR A 43 12.43 11.87 23.43
CA THR A 43 12.22 11.07 24.64
C THR A 43 10.80 11.21 25.12
N GLY A 44 10.29 10.18 25.80
CA GLY A 44 8.99 10.22 26.48
C GLY A 44 8.93 9.10 27.52
N VAL A 45 7.78 8.95 28.16
CA VAL A 45 7.60 7.93 29.21
C VAL A 45 6.51 6.96 28.82
N THR A 46 5.39 7.46 28.32
CA THR A 46 4.17 6.67 28.09
C THR A 46 4.07 6.18 26.65
N LEU A 47 3.12 5.27 26.42
CA LEU A 47 2.76 4.81 25.07
C LEU A 47 2.13 5.96 24.25
N LEU A 48 1.32 6.80 24.90
CA LEU A 48 0.77 7.99 24.24
C LEU A 48 1.88 8.93 23.75
N ASP A 49 2.88 9.22 24.59
CA ASP A 49 4.03 10.02 24.19
C ASP A 49 4.72 9.42 22.96
N ALA A 50 4.84 8.08 22.91
CA ALA A 50 5.51 7.38 21.81
C ALA A 50 4.71 7.48 20.49
N ILE A 51 3.38 7.46 20.58
CA ILE A 51 2.46 7.64 19.44
C ILE A 51 2.49 9.09 18.96
N ASP A 52 2.38 10.07 19.87
CA ASP A 52 2.42 11.49 19.54
C ASP A 52 3.77 11.92 18.95
N ALA A 53 4.84 11.22 19.32
CA ALA A 53 6.16 11.43 18.74
C ALA A 53 6.32 10.84 17.32
N ILE A 54 5.34 10.10 16.77
CA ILE A 54 5.43 9.57 15.39
C ILE A 54 5.49 10.74 14.42
N GLU A 55 6.53 10.76 13.58
CA GLU A 55 6.66 11.76 12.52
C GLU A 55 5.53 11.54 11.49
N PRO A 56 4.68 12.55 11.24
CA PRO A 56 3.62 12.42 10.24
C PRO A 56 4.23 12.10 8.87
N PRO A 57 3.73 11.09 8.15
CA PRO A 57 4.23 10.79 6.82
C PRO A 57 3.89 11.94 5.87
N VAL A 58 4.77 12.21 4.91
CA VAL A 58 4.49 13.15 3.82
C VAL A 58 3.39 12.56 2.96
N ARG A 59 2.25 13.26 2.87
CA ARG A 59 1.14 12.85 2.01
C ARG A 59 1.49 13.18 0.55
N PRO A 60 1.45 12.20 -0.38
CA PRO A 60 1.87 12.39 -1.77
C PRO A 60 0.78 13.07 -2.63
N SER A 61 0.32 14.26 -2.22
CA SER A 61 -0.76 14.98 -2.89
C SER A 61 -0.36 15.53 -4.27
N ASP A 62 0.93 15.80 -4.47
CA ASP A 62 1.47 16.33 -5.74
C ASP A 62 1.73 15.23 -6.78
N LYS A 63 1.59 13.96 -6.41
CA LYS A 63 1.75 12.82 -7.33
C LYS A 63 0.47 12.61 -8.16
N PRO A 64 0.54 11.90 -9.30
CA PRO A 64 -0.65 11.46 -10.04
C PRO A 64 -1.65 10.71 -9.15
N LEU A 65 -2.95 10.83 -9.47
CA LEU A 65 -4.00 10.14 -8.73
C LEU A 65 -3.86 8.62 -8.88
N ARG A 66 -3.79 7.91 -7.75
CA ARG A 66 -3.96 6.45 -7.67
C ARG A 66 -4.90 6.12 -6.52
N LEU A 67 -6.04 5.53 -6.86
CA LEU A 67 -7.09 5.15 -5.91
C LEU A 67 -7.51 3.69 -6.22
N PRO A 68 -6.86 2.70 -5.59
CA PRO A 68 -7.26 1.29 -5.69
C PRO A 68 -8.65 1.06 -5.09
N LEU A 69 -9.52 0.41 -5.87
CA LEU A 69 -10.91 0.15 -5.46
C LEU A 69 -10.96 -0.99 -4.45
N GLN A 70 -11.61 -0.75 -3.32
CA GLN A 70 -11.91 -1.75 -2.31
C GLN A 70 -13.23 -2.47 -2.62
N ASP A 71 -14.25 -1.70 -3.00
CA ASP A 71 -15.60 -2.16 -3.32
C ASP A 71 -16.27 -1.26 -4.37
N VAL A 72 -17.32 -1.77 -5.01
CA VAL A 72 -18.13 -1.01 -5.98
C VAL A 72 -19.61 -1.28 -5.71
N TYR A 73 -20.36 -0.22 -5.39
CA TYR A 73 -21.78 -0.31 -5.04
C TYR A 73 -22.67 0.26 -6.14
N LYS A 74 -23.89 -0.26 -6.24
CA LYS A 74 -24.99 0.33 -7.00
C LYS A 74 -25.99 0.92 -6.03
N ILE A 75 -26.07 2.25 -5.95
CA ILE A 75 -26.99 2.95 -5.07
C ILE A 75 -28.18 3.47 -5.90
N GLY A 76 -29.40 3.14 -5.48
CA GLY A 76 -30.63 3.60 -6.14
C GLY A 76 -30.68 5.13 -6.18
N GLY A 77 -30.99 5.71 -7.34
CA GLY A 77 -31.05 7.17 -7.53
C GLY A 77 -29.70 7.87 -7.72
N ILE A 78 -28.59 7.28 -7.26
CA ILE A 78 -27.23 7.84 -7.40
C ILE A 78 -26.46 7.18 -8.55
N GLY A 79 -26.60 5.87 -8.71
CA GLY A 79 -25.87 5.09 -9.72
C GLY A 79 -24.70 4.30 -9.14
N THR A 80 -23.57 4.30 -9.82
CA THR A 80 -22.38 3.52 -9.44
C THR A 80 -21.48 4.34 -8.53
N VAL A 81 -21.10 3.74 -7.39
CA VAL A 81 -20.25 4.37 -6.37
C VAL A 81 -19.12 3.41 -6.01
N PRO A 82 -17.92 3.61 -6.59
CA PRO A 82 -16.71 2.94 -6.14
C PRO A 82 -16.24 3.52 -4.82
N VAL A 83 -15.63 2.67 -4.00
CA VAL A 83 -15.04 3.04 -2.71
C VAL A 83 -13.59 2.57 -2.67
N GLY A 84 -12.71 3.41 -2.15
CA GLY A 84 -11.31 3.05 -1.97
C GLY A 84 -10.54 4.13 -1.23
N ARG A 85 -9.25 3.85 -1.02
CA ARG A 85 -8.33 4.81 -0.41
C ARG A 85 -7.59 5.58 -1.49
N VAL A 86 -7.50 6.90 -1.33
CA VAL A 86 -6.59 7.71 -2.14
C VAL A 86 -5.17 7.40 -1.66
N GLU A 87 -4.34 6.76 -2.49
CA GLU A 87 -2.95 6.44 -2.14
C GLU A 87 -2.01 7.58 -2.54
N THR A 88 -2.24 8.16 -3.72
CA THR A 88 -1.50 9.32 -4.24
C THR A 88 -2.42 10.27 -4.98
N GLY A 89 -2.00 11.54 -5.09
CA GLY A 89 -2.76 12.59 -5.76
C GLY A 89 -4.04 12.99 -5.03
N VAL A 90 -4.94 13.64 -5.76
CA VAL A 90 -6.19 14.19 -5.22
C VAL A 90 -7.34 13.82 -6.16
N ILE A 91 -8.51 13.50 -5.59
CA ILE A 91 -9.74 13.27 -6.35
C ILE A 91 -10.77 14.36 -6.05
N LYS A 92 -11.40 14.92 -7.08
CA LYS A 92 -12.41 15.98 -6.96
C LYS A 92 -13.59 15.72 -7.90
N ALA A 93 -14.75 16.28 -7.56
CA ALA A 93 -15.86 16.36 -8.50
C ALA A 93 -15.44 17.10 -9.78
N GLY A 94 -15.93 16.64 -10.93
CA GLY A 94 -15.61 17.16 -12.26
C GLY A 94 -14.33 16.60 -12.89
N MET A 95 -13.52 15.83 -12.15
CA MET A 95 -12.37 15.15 -12.73
C MET A 95 -12.81 14.05 -13.70
N VAL A 96 -12.07 13.91 -14.81
CA VAL A 96 -12.23 12.79 -15.74
C VAL A 96 -11.19 11.73 -15.38
N VAL A 97 -11.67 10.59 -14.89
CA VAL A 97 -10.84 9.50 -14.38
C VAL A 97 -10.93 8.27 -15.27
N THR A 98 -9.89 7.44 -15.23
CA THR A 98 -9.87 6.13 -15.88
C THR A 98 -9.64 5.02 -14.86
N PHE A 99 -10.22 3.84 -15.12
CA PHE A 99 -10.10 2.66 -14.30
C PHE A 99 -9.24 1.61 -14.99
N ALA A 100 -8.02 1.42 -14.50
CA ALA A 100 -7.15 0.34 -14.95
C ALA A 100 -7.45 -0.96 -14.18
N PRO A 101 -7.29 -2.13 -14.82
CA PRO A 101 -6.88 -2.36 -16.20
C PRO A 101 -8.07 -2.44 -17.18
N ALA A 102 -9.28 -2.04 -16.77
CA ALA A 102 -10.49 -2.12 -17.61
C ALA A 102 -10.52 -1.05 -18.72
N ASN A 103 -9.73 0.02 -18.57
CA ASN A 103 -9.64 1.17 -19.47
C ASN A 103 -10.99 1.86 -19.69
N VAL A 104 -11.82 1.92 -18.63
CA VAL A 104 -13.10 2.64 -18.63
C VAL A 104 -12.85 4.06 -18.14
N THR A 105 -13.33 5.06 -18.88
CA THR A 105 -13.16 6.48 -18.56
C THR A 105 -14.50 7.13 -18.27
N THR A 106 -14.55 7.96 -17.23
CA THR A 106 -15.78 8.65 -16.81
C THR A 106 -15.47 9.92 -16.02
N GLU A 107 -16.49 10.72 -15.77
CA GLU A 107 -16.43 11.92 -14.93
C GLU A 107 -16.92 11.62 -13.52
N VAL A 108 -16.16 12.06 -12.51
CA VAL A 108 -16.53 12.01 -11.10
C VAL A 108 -17.57 13.10 -10.81
N LYS A 109 -18.70 12.75 -10.19
CA LYS A 109 -19.78 13.71 -9.88
C LYS A 109 -19.74 14.25 -8.47
N SER A 110 -19.46 13.39 -7.51
CA SER A 110 -19.30 13.75 -6.10
C SER A 110 -18.24 12.84 -5.48
N VAL A 111 -17.64 13.33 -4.40
CA VAL A 111 -16.73 12.57 -3.54
C VAL A 111 -17.27 12.74 -2.11
N GLU A 112 -17.37 11.64 -1.38
CA GLU A 112 -17.96 11.58 -0.04
C GLU A 112 -17.09 10.73 0.90
N MET A 113 -17.05 11.13 2.17
CA MET A 113 -16.40 10.38 3.25
C MET A 113 -17.30 10.47 4.49
N HIS A 114 -17.60 9.33 5.12
CA HIS A 114 -18.48 9.27 6.31
C HIS A 114 -19.84 9.97 6.14
N HIS A 115 -20.45 9.88 4.95
CA HIS A 115 -21.73 10.51 4.58
C HIS A 115 -21.69 12.05 4.48
N GLU A 116 -20.50 12.65 4.46
CA GLU A 116 -20.31 14.06 4.18
C GLU A 116 -19.67 14.25 2.81
N GLN A 117 -20.16 15.25 2.07
CA GLN A 117 -19.61 15.59 0.76
C GLN A 117 -18.30 16.35 0.93
N LEU A 118 -17.26 15.90 0.22
CA LEU A 118 -15.96 16.54 0.20
C LEU A 118 -15.81 17.44 -1.04
N THR A 119 -15.08 18.53 -0.87
CA THR A 119 -14.58 19.33 -2.01
C THR A 119 -13.50 18.57 -2.77
N GLU A 120 -12.65 17.83 -2.05
CA GLU A 120 -11.61 16.97 -2.56
C GLU A 120 -11.29 15.84 -1.58
N GLY A 121 -10.89 14.68 -2.10
CA GLY A 121 -10.30 13.59 -1.32
C GLY A 121 -8.78 13.58 -1.50
N VAL A 122 -8.04 13.51 -0.40
CA VAL A 122 -6.57 13.61 -0.37
C VAL A 122 -5.93 12.28 0.07
N PRO A 123 -4.61 12.08 -0.10
CA PRO A 123 -3.98 10.81 0.23
C PRO A 123 -4.22 10.39 1.67
N GLY A 124 -4.68 9.15 1.89
CA GLY A 124 -5.06 8.57 3.17
C GLY A 124 -6.58 8.53 3.42
N ASP A 125 -7.36 9.33 2.70
CA ASP A 125 -8.82 9.32 2.86
C ASP A 125 -9.43 8.07 2.23
N ASN A 126 -10.41 7.47 2.92
CA ASN A 126 -11.22 6.39 2.37
C ASN A 126 -12.53 7.00 1.89
N VAL A 127 -12.66 7.15 0.57
CA VAL A 127 -13.75 7.90 -0.05
C VAL A 127 -14.64 6.99 -0.89
N GLY A 128 -15.92 7.30 -0.91
CA GLY A 128 -16.85 6.87 -1.96
C GLY A 128 -17.01 7.99 -2.97
N PHE A 129 -17.07 7.67 -4.27
CA PHE A 129 -17.25 8.71 -5.29
C PHE A 129 -18.26 8.27 -6.34
N ASN A 130 -19.14 9.17 -6.77
CA ASN A 130 -20.14 8.85 -7.79
C ASN A 130 -19.56 9.04 -9.19
N VAL A 131 -19.82 8.08 -10.08
CA VAL A 131 -19.42 8.15 -11.49
C VAL A 131 -20.61 7.93 -12.43
N LYS A 132 -20.60 8.60 -13.58
CA LYS A 132 -21.65 8.45 -14.61
C LYS A 132 -21.35 7.33 -15.59
N ASN A 133 -22.39 6.74 -16.18
CA ASN A 133 -22.29 5.87 -17.35
C ASN A 133 -21.32 4.68 -17.23
N VAL A 134 -21.01 4.25 -16.00
CA VAL A 134 -20.21 3.06 -15.72
C VAL A 134 -21.07 2.12 -14.89
N SER A 135 -21.21 0.88 -15.34
CA SER A 135 -21.88 -0.18 -14.62
C SER A 135 -20.97 -0.79 -13.56
N VAL A 136 -21.55 -1.22 -12.43
CA VAL A 136 -20.85 -2.01 -11.40
C VAL A 136 -20.24 -3.32 -11.91
N LYS A 137 -20.58 -3.76 -13.12
CA LYS A 137 -19.99 -4.95 -13.77
C LYS A 137 -18.69 -4.65 -14.53
N GLU A 138 -18.44 -3.38 -14.88
CA GLU A 138 -17.30 -2.96 -15.70
C GLU A 138 -16.05 -2.66 -14.87
N ILE A 139 -16.26 -2.36 -13.58
CA ILE A 139 -15.20 -2.08 -12.61
C ILE A 139 -15.40 -2.94 -11.37
N ARG A 140 -14.30 -3.28 -10.68
CA ARG A 140 -14.32 -4.15 -9.51
C ARG A 140 -13.19 -3.85 -8.53
N ARG A 141 -13.25 -4.47 -7.35
CA ARG A 141 -12.14 -4.53 -6.40
C ARG A 141 -10.82 -4.92 -7.10
N GLY A 142 -9.75 -4.20 -6.77
CA GLY A 142 -8.43 -4.38 -7.38
C GLY A 142 -8.21 -3.61 -8.69
N ASN A 143 -9.23 -2.94 -9.24
CA ASN A 143 -9.00 -1.91 -10.25
C ASN A 143 -8.43 -0.65 -9.60
N VAL A 144 -7.72 0.16 -10.38
CA VAL A 144 -7.09 1.40 -9.92
C VAL A 144 -7.66 2.56 -10.70
N CYS A 145 -8.24 3.51 -9.98
CA CYS A 145 -8.73 4.77 -10.53
C CYS A 145 -7.59 5.80 -10.56
N GLY A 146 -7.50 6.59 -11.63
CA GLY A 146 -6.57 7.71 -11.73
C GLY A 146 -7.02 8.76 -12.74
N ASP A 147 -6.39 9.93 -12.71
CA ASP A 147 -6.73 11.05 -13.60
C ASP A 147 -6.27 10.75 -15.04
N THR A 148 -7.18 10.92 -16.00
CA THR A 148 -6.86 10.79 -17.43
C THR A 148 -5.81 11.78 -17.93
N LYS A 149 -5.67 12.94 -17.27
CA LYS A 149 -4.83 14.05 -17.74
C LYS A 149 -3.42 14.04 -17.15
N ASN A 150 -3.18 13.23 -16.13
CA ASN A 150 -1.91 13.21 -15.40
C ASN A 150 -1.53 11.77 -15.08
N ASP A 151 -0.75 11.17 -15.99
CA ASP A 151 -0.24 9.80 -15.87
C ASP A 151 -1.33 8.78 -15.50
N PRO A 152 -2.29 8.50 -16.39
CA PRO A 152 -3.38 7.56 -16.12
C PRO A 152 -2.83 6.14 -15.82
N PRO A 153 -3.41 5.42 -14.84
CA PRO A 153 -2.99 4.07 -14.52
C PRO A 153 -3.24 3.13 -15.72
N LEU A 154 -2.40 2.10 -15.86
CA LEU A 154 -2.48 1.13 -16.96
C LEU A 154 -2.37 -0.32 -16.45
N GLY A 155 -2.88 -1.26 -17.23
CA GLY A 155 -2.66 -2.67 -16.99
C GLY A 155 -1.21 -3.08 -17.27
N ALA A 156 -0.62 -3.88 -16.39
CA ALA A 156 0.72 -4.44 -16.57
C ALA A 156 0.64 -5.80 -17.27
N ALA A 157 1.28 -5.92 -18.44
CA ALA A 157 1.44 -7.21 -19.12
C ALA A 157 2.43 -8.14 -18.37
N SER A 158 3.48 -7.54 -17.81
CA SER A 158 4.44 -8.18 -16.92
C SER A 158 5.14 -7.11 -16.11
N PHE A 159 5.74 -7.48 -14.98
CA PHE A 159 6.55 -6.57 -14.17
C PHE A 159 7.73 -7.31 -13.56
N HIS A 160 8.81 -6.59 -13.30
CA HIS A 160 9.94 -7.09 -12.53
C HIS A 160 9.75 -6.68 -11.07
N ALA A 161 9.96 -7.60 -10.16
CA ALA A 161 9.89 -7.33 -8.73
C ALA A 161 11.06 -7.98 -7.99
N GLN A 162 11.59 -7.27 -7.00
CA GLN A 162 12.46 -7.86 -6.00
C GLN A 162 11.62 -8.69 -5.02
N VAL A 163 11.87 -9.99 -4.98
CA VAL A 163 11.22 -10.93 -4.07
C VAL A 163 12.22 -11.36 -3.00
N ILE A 164 11.76 -11.42 -1.76
CA ILE A 164 12.49 -12.05 -0.65
C ILE A 164 11.69 -13.28 -0.23
N VAL A 165 12.29 -14.45 -0.35
CA VAL A 165 11.64 -15.71 0.01
C VAL A 165 11.64 -15.84 1.54
N LEU A 166 10.46 -15.83 2.14
CA LEU A 166 10.27 -16.07 3.56
C LEU A 166 10.45 -17.57 3.89
N ASN A 167 10.02 -17.99 5.08
CA ASN A 167 10.11 -19.40 5.47
C ASN A 167 9.16 -20.26 4.61
N HIS A 168 9.72 -20.97 3.64
CA HIS A 168 9.03 -21.84 2.71
C HIS A 168 9.68 -23.23 2.71
N PRO A 169 8.89 -24.33 2.78
CA PRO A 169 9.45 -25.68 2.94
C PRO A 169 10.11 -26.23 1.66
N GLY A 170 9.81 -25.65 0.50
CA GLY A 170 10.33 -26.08 -0.81
C GLY A 170 11.18 -25.03 -1.52
N GLN A 171 11.52 -25.35 -2.77
CA GLN A 171 12.19 -24.44 -3.70
C GLN A 171 11.16 -23.80 -4.64
N VAL A 172 11.42 -22.56 -5.03
CA VAL A 172 10.59 -21.81 -6.00
C VAL A 172 11.38 -21.66 -7.30
N GLY A 173 10.88 -22.26 -8.37
CA GLY A 173 11.46 -22.17 -9.71
C GLY A 173 10.61 -21.35 -10.67
N ALA A 174 11.12 -21.15 -11.89
CA ALA A 174 10.33 -20.59 -12.98
C ALA A 174 9.07 -21.46 -13.22
N GLY A 175 7.94 -20.79 -13.45
CA GLY A 175 6.64 -21.42 -13.59
C GLY A 175 5.80 -21.48 -12.32
N TYR A 176 6.38 -21.23 -11.14
CA TYR A 176 5.62 -21.09 -9.89
C TYR A 176 4.60 -19.95 -10.04
N ALA A 177 3.34 -20.19 -9.65
CA ALA A 177 2.25 -19.25 -9.87
C ALA A 177 1.41 -19.03 -8.61
N PRO A 178 1.98 -18.37 -7.57
CA PRO A 178 1.26 -18.05 -6.35
C PRO A 178 0.25 -16.93 -6.60
N VAL A 179 -0.68 -16.77 -5.65
CA VAL A 179 -1.51 -15.56 -5.58
C VAL A 179 -0.69 -14.43 -4.97
N LEU A 180 -0.73 -13.27 -5.64
CA LEU A 180 -0.16 -12.02 -5.15
C LEU A 180 -1.28 -11.12 -4.66
N ASP A 181 -1.13 -10.68 -3.42
CA ASP A 181 -1.83 -9.53 -2.88
C ASP A 181 -1.01 -8.27 -3.13
N CYS A 182 -1.56 -7.35 -3.91
CA CYS A 182 -0.97 -6.05 -4.18
C CYS A 182 -2.08 -5.02 -4.10
N HIS A 183 -1.93 -4.00 -3.25
CA HIS A 183 -2.99 -3.05 -2.89
C HIS A 183 -4.31 -3.76 -2.55
N THR A 184 -5.37 -3.60 -3.33
CA THR A 184 -6.65 -4.30 -3.20
C THR A 184 -6.83 -5.44 -4.20
N ALA A 185 -5.88 -5.63 -5.12
CA ALA A 185 -5.87 -6.75 -6.07
C ALA A 185 -5.36 -8.05 -5.44
N HIS A 186 -6.02 -9.13 -5.84
CA HIS A 186 -5.72 -10.50 -5.42
C HIS A 186 -5.69 -11.39 -6.67
N ILE A 187 -4.51 -11.56 -7.26
CA ILE A 187 -4.34 -12.16 -8.60
C ILE A 187 -3.17 -13.13 -8.61
N ALA A 188 -3.35 -14.31 -9.20
CA ALA A 188 -2.25 -15.24 -9.43
C ALA A 188 -1.25 -14.68 -10.45
N CYS A 189 0.03 -14.69 -10.11
CA CYS A 189 1.09 -14.22 -11.00
C CYS A 189 2.13 -15.33 -11.20
N LYS A 190 2.38 -15.68 -12.46
CA LYS A 190 3.41 -16.64 -12.82
C LYS A 190 4.79 -15.99 -12.69
N PHE A 191 5.69 -16.65 -11.98
CA PHE A 191 7.12 -16.36 -11.97
C PHE A 191 7.65 -16.83 -13.32
N ALA A 192 7.58 -15.98 -14.33
CA ALA A 192 7.94 -16.33 -15.71
C ALA A 192 9.44 -16.60 -15.83
N GLU A 193 10.25 -15.79 -15.13
CA GLU A 193 11.69 -15.89 -15.13
C GLU A 193 12.25 -15.45 -13.78
N LEU A 194 13.18 -16.23 -13.23
CA LEU A 194 14.06 -15.78 -12.15
C LEU A 194 15.25 -15.11 -12.83
N VAL A 195 15.28 -13.78 -12.88
CA VAL A 195 16.26 -13.02 -13.67
C VAL A 195 17.62 -13.09 -13.00
N GLU A 196 17.66 -12.81 -11.70
CA GLU A 196 18.88 -12.88 -10.91
C GLU A 196 18.58 -13.13 -9.44
N LYS A 197 19.47 -13.85 -8.77
CA LYS A 197 19.56 -13.90 -7.32
C LYS A 197 20.44 -12.77 -6.85
N ILE A 198 20.01 -12.05 -5.82
CA ILE A 198 20.70 -10.88 -5.30
C ILE A 198 20.98 -11.03 -3.80
N ASP A 199 22.01 -10.35 -3.32
CA ASP A 199 22.23 -10.19 -1.89
C ASP A 199 21.17 -9.25 -1.30
N ARG A 200 20.42 -9.72 -0.31
CA ARG A 200 19.27 -9.01 0.27
C ARG A 200 19.61 -7.66 0.93
N ARG A 201 20.88 -7.40 1.27
CA ARG A 201 21.30 -6.18 1.97
C ARG A 201 21.86 -5.14 1.01
N THR A 202 22.61 -5.60 0.02
CA THR A 202 23.34 -4.73 -0.91
C THR A 202 22.67 -4.62 -2.27
N GLY A 203 21.74 -5.51 -2.60
CA GLY A 203 21.09 -5.58 -3.91
C GLY A 203 22.00 -6.08 -5.04
N LYS A 204 23.25 -6.45 -4.74
CA LYS A 204 24.19 -6.92 -5.75
C LYS A 204 23.83 -8.31 -6.24
N THR A 205 23.94 -8.51 -7.55
CA THR A 205 23.79 -9.82 -8.20
C THR A 205 24.79 -10.82 -7.61
N VAL A 206 24.27 -11.98 -7.22
CA VAL A 206 25.04 -13.13 -6.73
C VAL A 206 25.08 -14.23 -7.79
N GLU A 207 23.97 -14.44 -8.49
CA GLU A 207 23.82 -15.47 -9.53
C GLU A 207 22.83 -14.98 -10.58
N ALA A 208 23.23 -15.04 -11.86
CA ALA A 208 22.34 -14.74 -12.98
C ALA A 208 21.52 -15.98 -13.36
N SER A 209 20.24 -15.79 -13.67
CA SER A 209 19.30 -16.83 -14.10
C SER A 209 19.29 -18.09 -13.21
N PRO A 210 19.08 -17.96 -11.89
CA PRO A 210 19.09 -19.11 -10.98
C PRO A 210 17.97 -20.10 -11.33
N LYS A 211 18.25 -21.41 -11.22
CA LYS A 211 17.23 -22.46 -11.49
C LYS A 211 16.08 -22.42 -10.48
N PHE A 212 16.37 -22.06 -9.23
CA PHE A 212 15.40 -21.93 -8.16
C PHE A 212 15.91 -20.98 -7.07
N VAL A 213 14.99 -20.48 -6.24
CA VAL A 213 15.27 -19.75 -5.01
C VAL A 213 14.65 -20.48 -3.81
N LYS A 214 15.24 -20.31 -2.63
CA LYS A 214 14.76 -20.94 -1.37
C LYS A 214 14.67 -19.92 -0.24
N SER A 215 14.14 -20.35 0.90
CA SER A 215 14.03 -19.54 2.12
C SER A 215 15.28 -18.74 2.43
N GLY A 216 15.11 -17.42 2.58
CA GLY A 216 16.18 -16.45 2.87
C GLY A 216 16.82 -15.82 1.63
N ASP A 217 16.62 -16.37 0.44
CA ASP A 217 17.12 -15.79 -0.81
C ASP A 217 16.33 -14.53 -1.20
N ALA A 218 17.01 -13.61 -1.87
CA ALA A 218 16.39 -12.51 -2.59
C ALA A 218 16.66 -12.65 -4.09
N ALA A 219 15.70 -12.29 -4.93
CA ALA A 219 15.84 -12.37 -6.38
C ALA A 219 15.01 -11.31 -7.10
N ILE A 220 15.45 -10.92 -8.28
CA ILE A 220 14.63 -10.18 -9.24
C ILE A 220 13.87 -11.20 -10.09
N VAL A 221 12.55 -11.09 -10.09
CA VAL A 221 11.66 -12.02 -10.77
C VAL A 221 10.82 -11.26 -11.78
N LYS A 222 10.76 -11.76 -13.01
CA LYS A 222 9.77 -11.31 -13.99
C LYS A 222 8.46 -12.06 -13.74
N MET A 223 7.41 -11.31 -13.44
CA MET A 223 6.10 -11.84 -13.13
C MET A 223 5.08 -11.50 -14.22
N VAL A 224 4.21 -12.45 -14.51
CA VAL A 224 3.12 -12.30 -15.48
C VAL A 224 1.79 -12.59 -14.77
N PRO A 225 0.91 -11.59 -14.60
CA PRO A 225 -0.42 -11.79 -14.06
C PRO A 225 -1.25 -12.77 -14.88
N SER A 226 -2.01 -13.65 -14.22
CA SER A 226 -2.92 -14.59 -14.90
C SER A 226 -4.23 -13.92 -15.34
N LYS A 227 -4.50 -12.72 -14.84
CA LYS A 227 -5.66 -11.86 -15.17
C LYS A 227 -5.16 -10.42 -15.30
N PRO A 228 -5.86 -9.54 -16.06
CA PRO A 228 -5.50 -8.13 -16.13
C PRO A 228 -5.32 -7.53 -14.72
N MET A 229 -4.18 -6.88 -14.51
CA MET A 229 -3.77 -6.31 -13.22
C MET A 229 -3.12 -4.95 -13.45
N CYS A 230 -3.42 -3.96 -12.59
CA CYS A 230 -2.71 -2.69 -12.55
C CYS A 230 -1.73 -2.74 -11.37
N VAL A 231 -0.46 -2.44 -11.63
CA VAL A 231 0.61 -2.30 -10.63
C VAL A 231 1.55 -1.20 -11.06
N GLU A 232 2.24 -0.60 -10.10
CA GLU A 232 3.19 0.48 -10.31
C GLU A 232 4.56 0.10 -9.75
N SER A 233 5.60 0.83 -10.19
CA SER A 233 6.91 0.74 -9.55
C SER A 233 6.84 1.28 -8.11
N PHE A 234 7.57 0.67 -7.19
CA PHE A 234 7.59 1.13 -5.79
C PHE A 234 8.28 2.49 -5.60
N THR A 235 9.16 2.90 -6.54
CA THR A 235 10.01 4.10 -6.40
C THR A 235 9.50 5.32 -7.16
N THR A 236 8.29 5.29 -7.74
CA THR A 236 7.65 6.47 -8.34
C THR A 236 7.22 7.47 -7.28
#